data_AF-A0A4Q1D1A5-F1
#
_entry.id   AF-A0A4Q1D1A5-F1
#
_cell.length_a   1.000
_cell.length_b   1.000
_cell.length_c   1.000
_cell.angle_alpha   90.00
_cell.angle_beta   90.00
_cell.angle_gamma   90.00
#
_symmetry.space_group_name_H-M   'P 1'
#
loop_
_entity.id
_entity.type
_entity.pdbx_description
1 polymer ?
#
loop_
_entity_poly.entity_id
_entity_poly.type
_entity_poly.pdbx_seq_one_letter_code
_entity_poly.pdbx_strand_id
1 'polypeptide(L)'
;MYLRFLINICVVVFLLLQSNSGIAQLKLGDAAARLEKSALLELNGNRQGLLLPRLTDTGTINALSPPDGMLIYFIPSNAGKGVYIRKTGRWQPLITDSTLTAANSNNWSLTGNSGLTGSEKLGSLNNAGLNIVTNNTNRITITAAGLTSITGNTNISGNTILGGTLSLNPASSSSDITALLLNGSNVVVKRPLSSVAFDGAIQSINGLTTSNQTFTLTTNATALSLTSSGSTHTLNIPDASATLSGIVNTTAQTFAGNKTFSNNLTVSGTTILNAAASTTDADFLVLNASNQVVKRNISTFPGIQSLNGLTAAIQTFGAVANGTLGFTTSGSAHILSIPDADATNRGFVSTTAQTIAGNKTLTGTTTLTSAAVSTTDNNFLALNASNQIVQRSITTLPGIQSLNGLTGATQTFAAIGTGALGFTSSGTAHTLNIPDAGTGTARGLVTNSAQTIGGDKTFANNVAVTGNVAVTGTTKVGSAGTALNSIIKYTVTSYPAFTIPGTKLTTTGAVGGISQDKTAYVIKTFTVPGANVGASVIVNPSQQMADNSVIAYARVSATNTVEVKFCNTNAPVFTGLAVLSLTVLSVGSTTPASQDITVPAMDFYFTIIQ
;
A
#
# COMPACT_ATOMS: atom_id res chain seq x y z
N MET A 1 -24.41 1.55 203.98
CA MET A 1 -23.27 1.30 203.07
C MET A 1 -23.70 0.63 201.75
N TYR A 2 -24.71 -0.26 201.73
CA TYR A 2 -25.09 -1.03 200.52
C TYR A 2 -25.81 -0.27 199.40
N LEU A 3 -26.53 0.83 199.67
CA LEU A 3 -27.30 1.53 198.63
C LEU A 3 -26.43 2.33 197.63
N ARG A 4 -25.25 2.81 198.06
CA ARG A 4 -24.30 3.51 197.18
C ARG A 4 -23.59 2.59 196.18
N PHE A 5 -23.52 1.28 196.48
CA PHE A 5 -22.88 0.31 195.60
C PHE A 5 -23.80 -0.08 194.42
N LEU A 6 -25.11 -0.20 194.66
CA LEU A 6 -26.07 -0.58 193.62
C LEU A 6 -26.28 0.53 192.58
N ILE A 7 -26.33 1.80 193.01
CA ILE A 7 -26.46 2.95 192.10
C ILE A 7 -25.25 3.05 191.17
N ASN A 8 -24.04 2.80 191.67
CA ASN A 8 -22.84 2.86 190.84
C ASN A 8 -22.79 1.73 189.80
N ILE A 9 -23.30 0.53 190.11
CA ILE A 9 -23.42 -0.55 189.10
C ILE A 9 -24.46 -0.21 188.04
N CYS A 10 -25.62 0.33 188.42
CA CYS A 10 -26.64 0.71 187.43
C CYS A 10 -26.17 1.84 186.50
N VAL A 11 -25.39 2.80 186.99
CA VAL A 11 -24.82 3.87 186.17
C VAL A 11 -23.75 3.35 185.20
N VAL A 12 -22.93 2.37 185.61
CA VAL A 12 -21.92 1.77 184.73
C VAL A 12 -22.56 0.88 183.64
N VAL A 13 -23.63 0.16 183.97
CA VAL A 13 -24.37 -0.65 182.96
C VAL A 13 -25.12 0.24 181.97
N PHE A 14 -25.63 1.40 182.39
CA PHE A 14 -26.31 2.34 181.48
C PHE A 14 -25.33 3.05 180.52
N LEU A 15 -24.08 3.28 180.94
CA LEU A 15 -23.04 3.90 180.10
C LEU A 15 -22.40 2.93 179.08
N LEU A 16 -22.46 1.61 179.31
CA LEU A 16 -21.90 0.61 178.39
C LEU A 16 -22.86 0.18 177.26
N LEU A 17 -24.09 0.68 177.21
CA LEU A 17 -25.10 0.29 176.22
C LEU A 17 -25.32 1.29 175.08
N GLN A 18 -24.54 2.36 174.97
CA GLN A 18 -24.68 3.32 173.86
C GLN A 18 -23.37 3.58 173.12
N SER A 19 -23.11 2.79 172.08
CA SER A 19 -22.53 3.29 170.82
C SER A 19 -22.35 2.16 169.80
N ASN A 20 -23.23 2.13 168.80
CA ASN A 20 -22.86 1.66 167.46
C ASN A 20 -23.47 2.63 166.45
N SER A 21 -22.62 3.40 165.79
CA SER A 21 -22.96 4.34 164.73
C SER A 21 -23.07 3.57 163.40
N GLY A 22 -24.19 3.68 162.71
CA GLY A 22 -24.48 2.95 161.46
C GLY A 22 -23.85 3.58 160.21
N ILE A 23 -23.37 2.74 159.28
CA ILE A 23 -23.13 3.08 157.87
C ILE A 23 -24.31 2.53 157.08
N ALA A 24 -25.07 3.38 156.39
CA ALA A 24 -26.27 2.96 155.67
C ALA A 24 -26.03 2.97 154.14
N GLN A 25 -26.16 1.79 153.50
CA GLN A 25 -26.40 1.64 152.07
C GLN A 25 -27.91 1.68 151.82
N LEU A 26 -28.37 2.34 150.75
CA LEU A 26 -29.79 2.39 150.42
C LEU A 26 -30.12 1.37 149.32
N LYS A 27 -30.91 0.35 149.66
CA LYS A 27 -31.53 -0.56 148.71
C LYS A 27 -33.03 -0.33 148.70
N LEU A 28 -33.61 -0.18 147.51
CA LEU A 28 -35.06 -0.05 147.30
C LEU A 28 -35.49 -1.07 146.26
N GLY A 29 -36.27 -2.07 146.66
CA GLY A 29 -36.68 -3.17 145.79
C GLY A 29 -36.91 -4.48 146.54
N ASP A 30 -36.88 -5.58 145.80
CA ASP A 30 -37.07 -6.93 146.33
C ASP A 30 -35.83 -7.40 147.14
N ALA A 31 -36.03 -8.28 148.13
CA ALA A 31 -34.95 -8.91 148.93
C ALA A 31 -33.99 -7.94 149.65
N ALA A 32 -34.53 -7.05 150.51
CA ALA A 32 -33.80 -6.00 151.23
C ALA A 32 -32.58 -6.45 152.05
N ALA A 33 -32.47 -7.74 152.41
CA ALA A 33 -31.36 -8.28 153.20
C ALA A 33 -30.12 -8.64 152.37
N ARG A 34 -30.21 -8.71 151.04
CA ARG A 34 -29.07 -9.01 150.15
C ARG A 34 -28.66 -7.74 149.42
N LEU A 35 -27.53 -7.18 149.85
CA LEU A 35 -26.99 -5.93 149.35
C LEU A 35 -25.86 -6.17 148.34
N GLU A 36 -25.89 -5.46 147.23
CA GLU A 36 -24.74 -5.40 146.32
C GLU A 36 -23.63 -4.52 146.91
N LYS A 37 -22.55 -5.14 147.39
CA LYS A 37 -21.47 -4.43 148.11
C LYS A 37 -20.77 -3.35 147.28
N SER A 38 -20.87 -3.40 145.95
CA SER A 38 -20.28 -2.41 145.03
C SER A 38 -21.21 -1.23 144.70
N ALA A 39 -22.46 -1.21 145.19
CA ALA A 39 -23.42 -0.16 144.88
C ALA A 39 -23.72 0.71 146.11
N LEU A 40 -23.62 2.04 145.98
CA LEU A 40 -24.07 2.95 147.03
C LEU A 40 -25.61 3.05 147.10
N LEU A 41 -26.27 2.95 145.94
CA LEU A 41 -27.73 2.88 145.76
C LEU A 41 -28.05 1.69 144.86
N GLU A 42 -28.90 0.79 145.33
CA GLU A 42 -29.39 -0.36 144.55
C GLU A 42 -30.90 -0.25 144.36
N LEU A 43 -31.35 -0.27 143.09
CA LEU A 43 -32.76 -0.27 142.71
C LEU A 43 -33.04 -1.57 141.96
N ASN A 44 -33.69 -2.53 142.63
CA ASN A 44 -33.89 -3.87 142.09
C ASN A 44 -35.37 -4.31 142.27
N GLY A 45 -36.19 -4.01 141.27
CA GLY A 45 -37.58 -4.47 141.22
C GLY A 45 -38.04 -4.64 139.77
N ASN A 46 -39.02 -5.51 139.54
CA ASN A 46 -39.58 -5.75 138.20
C ASN A 46 -40.82 -4.88 137.89
N ARG A 47 -41.28 -4.06 138.85
CA ARG A 47 -42.52 -3.26 138.75
C ARG A 47 -42.31 -1.76 138.89
N GLN A 48 -41.12 -1.33 139.31
CA GLN A 48 -40.78 0.07 139.54
C GLN A 48 -39.35 0.32 139.07
N GLY A 49 -39.07 1.55 138.63
CA GLY A 49 -37.75 1.96 138.16
C GLY A 49 -37.37 3.34 138.67
N LEU A 50 -36.17 3.79 138.34
CA LEU A 50 -35.71 5.14 138.66
C LEU A 50 -36.42 6.16 137.76
N LEU A 51 -37.27 6.99 138.34
CA LEU A 51 -37.79 8.17 137.66
C LEU A 51 -36.81 9.33 137.83
N LEU A 52 -36.18 9.76 136.74
CA LEU A 52 -35.29 10.93 136.74
C LEU A 52 -36.09 12.24 136.81
N PRO A 53 -35.49 13.33 137.35
CA PRO A 53 -36.07 14.67 137.25
C PRO A 53 -36.42 15.01 135.80
N ARG A 54 -37.69 15.37 135.58
CA ARG A 54 -38.23 15.67 134.25
C ARG A 54 -38.22 17.18 134.06
N LEU A 55 -37.33 17.66 133.20
CA LEU A 55 -37.10 19.10 133.01
C LEU A 55 -37.50 19.51 131.60
N THR A 56 -38.32 20.55 131.46
CA THR A 56 -38.62 21.17 130.16
C THR A 56 -37.58 22.21 129.76
N ASP A 57 -36.88 22.79 130.74
CA ASP A 57 -35.74 23.69 130.60
C ASP A 57 -34.65 23.32 131.61
N THR A 58 -33.39 23.48 131.22
CA THR A 58 -32.23 23.22 132.11
C THR A 58 -31.66 24.49 132.75
N GLY A 59 -32.16 25.68 132.43
CA GLY A 59 -31.66 26.95 132.97
C GLY A 59 -31.64 27.00 134.49
N THR A 60 -32.74 26.59 135.13
CA THR A 60 -32.87 26.57 136.60
C THR A 60 -31.92 25.58 137.25
N ILE A 61 -31.81 24.34 136.75
CA ILE A 61 -30.88 23.36 137.31
C ILE A 61 -29.42 23.75 137.04
N ASN A 62 -29.12 24.39 135.91
CA ASN A 62 -27.77 24.86 135.59
C ASN A 62 -27.27 25.93 136.57
N ALA A 63 -28.18 26.79 137.05
CA ALA A 63 -27.84 27.81 138.06
C ALA A 63 -27.40 27.22 139.40
N LEU A 64 -27.70 25.94 139.65
CA LEU A 64 -27.30 25.22 140.86
C LEU A 64 -25.95 24.49 140.71
N SER A 65 -25.20 24.72 139.62
CA SER A 65 -23.91 24.08 139.33
C SER A 65 -23.94 22.54 139.46
N PRO A 66 -24.75 21.84 138.65
CA PRO A 66 -24.93 20.40 138.77
C PRO A 66 -23.63 19.67 138.41
N PRO A 67 -23.13 18.74 139.25
CA PRO A 67 -21.92 17.97 138.97
C PRO A 67 -22.05 17.07 137.73
N ASP A 68 -20.90 16.78 137.10
CA ASP A 68 -20.80 15.77 136.05
C ASP A 68 -21.20 14.39 136.58
N GLY A 69 -21.86 13.59 135.74
CA GLY A 69 -22.49 12.32 136.11
C GLY A 69 -23.96 12.45 136.51
N MET A 70 -24.48 13.66 136.75
CA MET A 70 -25.91 13.85 137.03
C MET A 70 -26.78 13.44 135.83
N LEU A 71 -27.92 12.79 136.09
CA LEU A 71 -28.89 12.40 135.07
C LEU A 71 -30.21 13.18 135.19
N ILE A 72 -30.75 13.58 134.05
CA ILE A 72 -32.09 14.16 133.92
C ILE A 72 -32.83 13.51 132.76
N TYR A 73 -34.15 13.58 132.77
CA TYR A 73 -34.96 13.35 131.58
C TYR A 73 -35.41 14.69 131.01
N PHE A 74 -34.80 15.11 129.91
CA PHE A 74 -35.05 16.41 129.29
C PHE A 74 -36.24 16.33 128.32
N ILE A 75 -37.15 17.29 128.40
CA ILE A 75 -38.41 17.36 127.63
C ILE A 75 -38.57 18.77 127.03
N PRO A 76 -37.67 19.18 126.12
CA PRO A 76 -37.78 20.46 125.46
C PRO A 76 -39.03 20.51 124.57
N SER A 77 -39.50 21.72 124.28
CA SER A 77 -40.62 21.97 123.36
C SER A 77 -40.29 21.62 121.90
N ASN A 78 -39.00 21.61 121.53
CA ASN A 78 -38.48 21.27 120.20
C ASN A 78 -37.49 20.08 120.32
N ALA A 79 -37.39 19.23 119.31
CA ALA A 79 -36.69 17.92 119.27
C ALA A 79 -35.46 17.74 120.21
N GLY A 80 -35.29 16.53 120.75
CA GLY A 80 -34.22 16.22 121.72
C GLY A 80 -34.72 15.71 123.08
N LYS A 81 -35.94 15.15 123.14
CA LYS A 81 -36.47 14.52 124.34
C LYS A 81 -35.71 13.23 124.64
N GLY A 82 -35.20 13.07 125.86
CA GLY A 82 -34.47 11.87 126.23
C GLY A 82 -33.76 11.95 127.57
N VAL A 83 -33.01 10.91 127.89
CA VAL A 83 -32.12 10.89 129.05
C VAL A 83 -30.85 11.65 128.71
N TYR A 84 -30.45 12.57 129.57
CA TYR A 84 -29.22 13.34 129.43
C TYR A 84 -28.33 13.10 130.64
N ILE A 85 -27.03 12.99 130.40
CA ILE A 85 -25.99 12.96 131.43
C ILE A 85 -25.21 14.28 131.39
N ARG A 86 -24.92 14.84 132.56
CA ARG A 86 -24.02 15.99 132.67
C ARG A 86 -22.59 15.50 132.48
N LYS A 87 -21.87 16.06 131.52
CA LYS A 87 -20.46 15.75 131.30
C LYS A 87 -19.73 16.97 130.78
N THR A 88 -18.56 17.28 131.33
CA THR A 88 -17.73 18.44 131.00
C THR A 88 -18.52 19.76 131.07
N GLY A 89 -19.40 19.89 132.07
CA GLY A 89 -20.20 21.11 132.24
C GLY A 89 -21.31 21.31 131.21
N ARG A 90 -21.69 20.27 130.45
CA ARG A 90 -22.80 20.32 129.48
C ARG A 90 -23.73 19.11 129.62
N TRP A 91 -25.00 19.28 129.30
CA TRP A 91 -25.94 18.17 129.20
C TRP A 91 -25.73 17.47 127.85
N GLN A 92 -25.34 16.19 127.89
CA GLN A 92 -25.16 15.36 126.71
C GLN A 92 -26.28 14.32 126.63
N PRO A 93 -26.92 14.14 125.46
CA PRO A 93 -27.93 13.10 125.31
C PRO A 93 -27.26 11.74 125.44
N LEU A 94 -27.84 10.86 126.25
CA LEU A 94 -27.51 9.45 126.23
C LEU A 94 -28.31 8.81 125.11
N ILE A 95 -27.72 8.81 123.91
CA ILE A 95 -28.37 8.29 122.72
C ILE A 95 -28.39 6.76 122.80
N THR A 96 -29.59 6.19 122.71
CA THR A 96 -29.77 4.79 122.35
C THR A 96 -30.16 4.75 120.89
N ASP A 97 -29.61 3.77 120.17
CA ASP A 97 -29.54 3.61 118.71
C ASP A 97 -30.86 3.86 117.93
N SER A 98 -32.03 3.83 118.57
CA SER A 98 -33.33 3.86 117.89
C SER A 98 -33.90 5.24 117.50
N THR A 99 -33.22 6.36 117.74
CA THR A 99 -33.73 7.71 117.34
C THR A 99 -32.72 8.61 116.62
N LEU A 100 -31.66 8.03 116.04
CA LEU A 100 -30.72 8.75 115.18
C LEU A 100 -31.36 9.02 113.79
N THR A 101 -32.19 10.06 113.69
CA THR A 101 -32.55 10.64 112.39
C THR A 101 -31.29 11.13 111.67
N ALA A 102 -31.27 11.00 110.33
CA ALA A 102 -30.18 11.16 109.36
C ALA A 102 -29.30 12.45 109.38
N ALA A 103 -29.28 13.22 110.47
CA ALA A 103 -28.64 14.52 110.58
C ALA A 103 -27.51 14.58 111.63
N ASN A 104 -26.74 13.50 111.80
CA ASN A 104 -25.43 13.60 112.46
C ASN A 104 -24.34 13.24 111.45
N SER A 105 -23.70 14.27 110.89
CA SER A 105 -22.81 14.26 109.71
C SER A 105 -21.49 13.49 109.86
N ASN A 106 -21.35 12.66 110.91
CA ASN A 106 -20.06 12.12 111.32
C ASN A 106 -19.98 10.58 111.33
N ASN A 107 -21.06 9.83 111.07
CA ASN A 107 -21.06 8.35 111.05
C ASN A 107 -21.67 7.76 109.76
N TRP A 108 -21.12 6.62 109.31
CA TRP A 108 -21.66 5.81 108.21
C TRP A 108 -22.47 4.64 108.77
N SER A 109 -23.74 4.50 108.34
CA SER A 109 -24.63 3.43 108.82
C SER A 109 -24.43 2.13 108.04
N LEU A 110 -24.58 0.97 108.71
CA LEU A 110 -24.61 -0.35 108.06
C LEU A 110 -25.80 -0.54 107.12
N THR A 111 -26.91 0.17 107.37
CA THR A 111 -28.10 0.17 106.50
C THR A 111 -28.02 1.21 105.39
N GLY A 112 -26.93 1.99 105.33
CA GLY A 112 -26.74 3.09 104.39
C GLY A 112 -27.27 4.43 104.90
N ASN A 113 -26.81 5.50 104.26
CA ASN A 113 -27.19 6.88 104.56
C ASN A 113 -28.11 7.41 103.43
N SER A 114 -29.24 8.02 103.79
CA SER A 114 -30.18 8.66 102.83
C SER A 114 -30.00 10.18 102.79
N GLY A 115 -30.34 10.84 101.68
CA GLY A 115 -30.35 12.31 101.57
C GLY A 115 -28.97 12.95 101.36
N LEU A 116 -28.03 12.22 100.74
CA LEU A 116 -26.68 12.70 100.44
C LEU A 116 -26.69 13.83 99.42
N THR A 117 -25.82 14.82 99.62
CA THR A 117 -25.69 16.04 98.80
C THR A 117 -24.46 16.04 97.89
N GLY A 118 -23.57 15.07 98.05
CA GLY A 118 -22.34 14.90 97.26
C GLY A 118 -21.08 15.47 97.94
N SER A 119 -21.20 16.06 99.13
CA SER A 119 -20.07 16.55 99.94
C SER A 119 -19.60 15.52 100.98
N GLU A 120 -20.39 14.46 101.20
CA GLU A 120 -20.12 13.45 102.21
C GLU A 120 -18.91 12.59 101.86
N LYS A 121 -18.14 12.17 102.87
CA LYS A 121 -16.89 11.43 102.68
C LYS A 121 -16.93 10.11 103.44
N LEU A 122 -16.58 9.03 102.76
CA LEU A 122 -16.22 7.75 103.37
C LEU A 122 -14.71 7.56 103.19
N GLY A 123 -13.93 7.73 104.26
CA GLY A 123 -12.48 7.57 104.21
C GLY A 123 -11.70 8.49 105.14
N SER A 124 -10.37 8.42 105.02
CA SER A 124 -9.40 9.27 105.71
C SER A 124 -9.32 10.66 105.08
N LEU A 125 -9.07 11.67 105.92
CA LEU A 125 -8.75 13.05 105.49
C LEU A 125 -7.24 13.33 105.42
N ASN A 126 -6.43 12.39 105.88
CA ASN A 126 -4.97 12.46 105.88
C ASN A 126 -4.38 11.52 104.82
N ASN A 127 -3.05 11.43 104.77
CA ASN A 127 -2.33 10.59 103.79
C ASN A 127 -2.41 9.07 104.06
N ALA A 128 -3.45 8.61 104.75
CA ALA A 128 -3.77 7.19 104.89
C ALA A 128 -4.74 6.77 103.78
N GLY A 129 -4.66 5.51 103.35
CA GLY A 129 -5.64 4.94 102.40
C GLY A 129 -6.92 4.46 103.07
N LEU A 130 -7.98 4.28 102.29
CA LEU A 130 -9.20 3.59 102.72
C LEU A 130 -9.08 2.09 102.45
N ASN A 131 -9.23 1.28 103.50
CA ASN A 131 -9.25 -0.17 103.42
C ASN A 131 -10.67 -0.71 103.65
N ILE A 132 -11.17 -1.50 102.72
CA ILE A 132 -12.40 -2.29 102.89
C ILE A 132 -11.98 -3.73 103.22
N VAL A 133 -12.34 -4.16 104.43
CA VAL A 133 -11.87 -5.40 105.03
C VAL A 133 -13.01 -6.42 105.11
N THR A 134 -12.73 -7.65 104.70
CA THR A 134 -13.62 -8.81 104.96
C THR A 134 -12.77 -9.94 105.52
N ASN A 135 -13.27 -10.64 106.54
CA ASN A 135 -12.52 -11.72 107.20
C ASN A 135 -11.08 -11.30 107.57
N ASN A 136 -10.95 -10.13 108.19
CA ASN A 136 -9.67 -9.53 108.58
C ASN A 136 -8.64 -9.38 107.45
N THR A 137 -9.09 -9.32 106.18
CA THR A 137 -8.24 -9.13 105.00
C THR A 137 -8.69 -7.90 104.20
N ASN A 138 -7.75 -7.03 103.84
CA ASN A 138 -8.02 -5.93 102.91
C ASN A 138 -8.41 -6.50 101.53
N ARG A 139 -9.65 -6.28 101.10
CA ARG A 139 -10.13 -6.69 99.76
C ARG A 139 -10.02 -5.57 98.76
N ILE A 140 -10.36 -4.36 99.17
CA ILE A 140 -10.22 -3.15 98.36
C ILE A 140 -9.40 -2.15 99.18
N THR A 141 -8.34 -1.63 98.56
CA THR A 141 -7.54 -0.56 99.12
C THR A 141 -7.50 0.58 98.13
N ILE A 142 -7.97 1.75 98.56
CA ILE A 142 -7.74 3.01 97.85
C ILE A 142 -6.57 3.69 98.54
N THR A 143 -5.41 3.73 97.86
CA THR A 143 -4.20 4.34 98.42
C THR A 143 -4.30 5.86 98.46
N ALA A 144 -3.44 6.51 99.22
CA ALA A 144 -3.36 7.98 99.25
C ALA A 144 -3.03 8.60 97.87
N ALA A 145 -2.44 7.82 96.95
CA ALA A 145 -2.16 8.23 95.58
C ALA A 145 -3.36 8.03 94.62
N GLY A 146 -4.51 7.58 95.12
CA GLY A 146 -5.72 7.32 94.32
C GLY A 146 -5.73 5.97 93.59
N LEU A 147 -4.71 5.13 93.76
CA LEU A 147 -4.72 3.78 93.19
C LEU A 147 -5.70 2.90 93.97
N THR A 148 -6.65 2.30 93.24
CA THR A 148 -7.53 1.27 93.78
C THR A 148 -6.93 -0.10 93.48
N SER A 149 -6.60 -0.86 94.52
CA SER A 149 -6.17 -2.25 94.42
C SER A 149 -7.30 -3.17 94.91
N ILE A 150 -7.64 -4.17 94.11
CA ILE A 150 -8.56 -5.24 94.49
C ILE A 150 -7.75 -6.52 94.61
N THR A 151 -7.77 -7.13 95.80
CA THR A 151 -7.06 -8.40 96.04
C THR A 151 -8.00 -9.57 95.76
N GLY A 152 -7.64 -10.37 94.75
CA GLY A 152 -8.39 -11.55 94.31
C GLY A 152 -9.09 -11.36 92.96
N ASN A 153 -10.07 -12.21 92.67
CA ASN A 153 -10.82 -12.14 91.42
C ASN A 153 -11.90 -11.05 91.50
N THR A 154 -12.03 -10.28 90.42
CA THR A 154 -13.10 -9.29 90.25
C THR A 154 -14.05 -9.79 89.17
N ASN A 155 -15.35 -9.88 89.50
CA ASN A 155 -16.39 -10.13 88.50
C ASN A 155 -17.05 -8.79 88.12
N ILE A 156 -17.02 -8.42 86.84
CA ILE A 156 -17.65 -7.21 86.31
C ILE A 156 -18.72 -7.66 85.32
N SER A 157 -20.00 -7.55 85.70
CA SER A 157 -21.14 -7.99 84.89
C SER A 157 -21.57 -7.00 83.81
N GLY A 158 -20.98 -5.79 83.79
CA GLY A 158 -21.24 -4.75 82.81
C GLY A 158 -20.01 -4.45 81.94
N ASN A 159 -20.17 -3.54 80.99
CA ASN A 159 -19.07 -3.05 80.17
C ASN A 159 -18.04 -2.31 81.05
N THR A 160 -16.76 -2.57 80.81
CA THR A 160 -15.65 -1.81 81.40
C THR A 160 -15.08 -0.87 80.34
N ILE A 161 -14.97 0.43 80.66
CA ILE A 161 -14.25 1.41 79.83
C ILE A 161 -12.89 1.65 80.47
N LEU A 162 -11.81 1.45 79.72
CA LEU A 162 -10.46 1.81 80.14
C LEU A 162 -10.00 3.03 79.35
N GLY A 163 -9.76 4.15 80.03
CA GLY A 163 -9.18 5.37 79.44
C GLY A 163 -7.66 5.33 79.29
N GLY A 164 -7.01 4.22 79.66
CA GLY A 164 -5.56 4.02 79.65
C GLY A 164 -5.19 2.58 79.28
N THR A 165 -3.95 2.19 79.57
CA THR A 165 -3.43 0.87 79.21
C THR A 165 -3.96 -0.25 80.12
N LEU A 166 -4.23 -1.41 79.53
CA LEU A 166 -4.47 -2.67 80.25
C LEU A 166 -3.18 -3.48 80.30
N SER A 167 -2.59 -3.63 81.48
CA SER A 167 -1.41 -4.48 81.70
C SER A 167 -1.82 -5.83 82.28
N LEU A 168 -1.34 -6.93 81.69
CA LEU A 168 -1.62 -8.31 82.10
C LEU A 168 -0.30 -9.01 82.48
N ASN A 169 -0.24 -9.63 83.66
CA ASN A 169 0.97 -10.30 84.19
C ASN A 169 0.83 -11.84 84.14
N PRO A 170 1.88 -12.60 83.78
CA PRO A 170 3.25 -12.17 83.52
C PRO A 170 3.49 -11.51 82.14
N ALA A 171 4.48 -10.61 82.08
CA ALA A 171 5.05 -10.10 80.84
C ALA A 171 5.53 -11.29 79.98
N SER A 172 5.25 -11.24 78.68
CA SER A 172 5.67 -12.30 77.75
C SER A 172 7.17 -12.23 77.50
N SER A 173 7.85 -13.38 77.55
CA SER A 173 9.24 -13.51 77.09
C SER A 173 9.34 -13.18 75.60
N SER A 174 10.36 -12.42 75.22
CA SER A 174 10.40 -11.52 74.07
C SER A 174 10.76 -12.17 72.72
N SER A 175 9.83 -12.84 72.04
CA SER A 175 9.98 -13.09 70.59
C SER A 175 8.68 -13.27 69.83
N ASP A 176 7.59 -13.63 70.51
CA ASP A 176 6.28 -13.79 69.87
C ASP A 176 5.43 -12.52 69.97
N ILE A 177 4.70 -12.21 68.89
CA ILE A 177 3.57 -11.30 68.96
C ILE A 177 2.51 -11.99 69.83
N THR A 178 2.16 -11.43 70.97
CA THR A 178 1.08 -11.97 71.81
C THR A 178 -0.24 -11.30 71.51
N ALA A 179 -1.29 -12.08 71.27
CA ALA A 179 -2.65 -11.60 71.10
C ALA A 179 -3.54 -12.01 72.28
N LEU A 180 -4.61 -11.24 72.51
CA LEU A 180 -5.72 -11.61 73.39
C LEU A 180 -6.78 -12.32 72.56
N LEU A 181 -7.04 -13.59 72.85
CA LEU A 181 -8.07 -14.36 72.17
C LEU A 181 -9.10 -14.85 73.19
N LEU A 182 -10.36 -14.91 72.78
CA LEU A 182 -11.35 -15.70 73.53
C LEU A 182 -11.09 -17.18 73.27
N ASN A 183 -10.99 -17.98 74.33
CA ASN A 183 -10.98 -19.43 74.21
C ASN A 183 -12.41 -20.00 74.15
N GLY A 184 -12.54 -21.30 73.92
CA GLY A 184 -13.85 -21.99 73.86
C GLY A 184 -14.67 -21.95 75.16
N SER A 185 -14.10 -21.42 76.26
CA SER A 185 -14.78 -21.20 77.54
C SER A 185 -15.16 -19.72 77.75
N ASN A 186 -15.09 -18.88 76.71
CA ASN A 186 -15.31 -17.44 76.76
C ASN A 186 -14.35 -16.68 77.70
N VAL A 187 -13.18 -17.27 77.98
CA VAL A 187 -12.13 -16.62 78.75
C VAL A 187 -11.13 -15.97 77.80
N VAL A 188 -10.81 -14.70 78.04
CA VAL A 188 -9.73 -14.01 77.34
C VAL A 188 -8.40 -14.59 77.82
N VAL A 189 -7.67 -15.22 76.91
CA VAL A 189 -6.33 -15.77 77.15
C VAL A 189 -5.31 -15.01 76.33
N LYS A 190 -4.14 -14.77 76.93
CA LYS A 190 -2.97 -14.27 76.22
C LYS A 190 -2.29 -15.46 75.53
N ARG A 191 -2.15 -15.43 74.20
CA ARG A 191 -1.47 -16.49 73.43
C ARG A 191 -0.30 -15.93 72.63
N PRO A 192 0.86 -16.59 72.63
CA PRO A 192 1.91 -16.31 71.65
C PRO A 192 1.43 -16.75 70.26
N LEU A 193 1.71 -15.92 69.25
CA LEU A 193 1.56 -16.26 67.85
C LEU A 193 2.96 -16.39 67.24
N SER A 194 3.18 -17.44 66.45
CA SER A 194 4.47 -17.63 65.79
C SER A 194 4.76 -16.50 64.81
N SER A 195 5.98 -15.97 64.82
CA SER A 195 6.42 -14.91 63.90
C SER A 195 6.28 -15.28 62.43
N VAL A 196 6.36 -16.57 62.09
CA VAL A 196 6.25 -17.09 60.71
C VAL A 196 4.88 -16.87 60.07
N ALA A 197 3.83 -16.58 60.86
CA ALA A 197 2.52 -16.24 60.32
C ALA A 197 2.47 -14.81 59.74
N PHE A 198 3.49 -13.99 59.99
CA PHE A 198 3.47 -12.55 59.70
C PHE A 198 4.72 -12.02 58.95
N ASP A 199 5.80 -12.80 58.81
CA ASP A 199 7.07 -12.36 58.19
C ASP A 199 7.31 -12.79 56.72
N GLY A 200 6.32 -13.32 56.03
CA GLY A 200 6.38 -13.55 54.58
C GLY A 200 5.26 -14.44 54.05
N ALA A 201 4.58 -14.04 52.96
CA ALA A 201 3.57 -14.88 52.33
C ALA A 201 4.17 -16.13 51.66
N ILE A 202 5.46 -16.09 51.29
CA ILE A 202 6.21 -17.17 50.66
C ILE A 202 7.25 -17.68 51.66
N GLN A 203 7.05 -18.91 52.13
CA GLN A 203 7.93 -19.54 53.12
C GLN A 203 9.13 -20.27 52.49
N SER A 204 8.94 -20.82 51.29
CA SER A 204 10.04 -21.29 50.46
C SER A 204 9.65 -21.46 49.00
N ILE A 205 10.61 -21.36 48.09
CA ILE A 205 10.52 -21.89 46.72
C ILE A 205 11.77 -22.72 46.49
N ASN A 206 11.62 -24.01 46.15
CA ASN A 206 12.72 -24.97 45.97
C ASN A 206 13.75 -24.95 47.13
N GLY A 207 13.28 -24.78 48.37
CA GLY A 207 14.14 -24.78 49.57
C GLY A 207 14.82 -23.44 49.90
N LEU A 208 14.64 -22.40 49.09
CA LEU A 208 15.13 -21.05 49.41
C LEU A 208 14.10 -20.29 50.23
N THR A 209 14.51 -19.67 51.34
CA THR A 209 13.63 -19.07 52.36
C THR A 209 13.76 -17.54 52.46
N THR A 210 14.49 -16.91 51.55
CA THR A 210 14.59 -15.45 51.51
C THR A 210 13.22 -14.84 51.16
N SER A 211 12.82 -13.78 51.87
CA SER A 211 11.48 -13.19 51.71
C SER A 211 11.24 -12.59 50.31
N ASN A 212 12.30 -12.07 49.66
CA ASN A 212 12.25 -11.67 48.26
C ASN A 212 12.74 -12.82 47.39
N GLN A 213 11.92 -13.27 46.45
CA GLN A 213 12.28 -14.27 45.44
C GLN A 213 12.18 -13.63 44.06
N THR A 214 13.21 -13.80 43.23
CA THR A 214 13.32 -13.21 41.90
C THR A 214 13.30 -14.32 40.85
N PHE A 215 12.49 -14.18 39.80
CA PHE A 215 12.50 -15.10 38.67
C PHE A 215 13.22 -14.48 37.48
N THR A 216 14.13 -15.24 36.86
CA THR A 216 14.86 -14.82 35.67
C THR A 216 14.78 -15.87 34.57
N LEU A 217 14.88 -15.43 33.31
CA LEU A 217 14.91 -16.30 32.15
C LEU A 217 16.28 -16.24 31.48
N THR A 218 16.79 -17.38 31.03
CA THR A 218 18.03 -17.46 30.24
C THR A 218 17.85 -18.37 29.02
N THR A 219 18.72 -18.21 28.02
CA THR A 219 18.78 -19.02 26.79
C THR A 219 20.13 -19.70 26.62
N ASN A 220 20.78 -20.07 27.73
CA ASN A 220 22.06 -20.77 27.69
C ASN A 220 21.92 -22.09 26.94
N ALA A 221 22.97 -22.52 26.24
CA ALA A 221 23.02 -23.76 25.47
C ALA A 221 23.14 -25.02 26.37
N THR A 222 22.26 -25.13 27.36
CA THR A 222 22.08 -26.25 28.28
C THR A 222 20.62 -26.71 28.26
N ALA A 223 20.32 -27.89 28.81
CA ALA A 223 18.97 -28.42 28.85
C ALA A 223 17.98 -27.48 29.56
N LEU A 224 16.69 -27.60 29.19
CA LEU A 224 15.59 -26.95 29.90
C LEU A 224 15.70 -27.29 31.39
N SER A 225 15.87 -26.25 32.21
CA SER A 225 16.13 -26.43 33.63
C SER A 225 15.64 -25.24 34.44
N LEU A 226 15.22 -25.50 35.67
CA LEU A 226 14.96 -24.50 36.69
C LEU A 226 16.02 -24.65 37.77
N THR A 227 16.92 -23.69 37.90
CA THR A 227 17.92 -23.64 38.96
C THR A 227 17.56 -22.56 39.96
N SER A 228 17.93 -22.77 41.22
CA SER A 228 17.56 -21.86 42.31
C SER A 228 18.79 -21.65 43.19
N SER A 229 19.21 -20.40 43.39
CA SER A 229 20.36 -20.06 44.23
C SER A 229 20.16 -18.70 44.90
N GLY A 230 20.44 -18.62 46.21
CA GLY A 230 20.23 -17.41 47.01
C GLY A 230 18.75 -17.03 47.11
N SER A 231 18.34 -16.07 46.29
CA SER A 231 16.95 -15.59 46.14
C SER A 231 16.48 -15.58 44.68
N THR A 232 17.25 -16.17 43.75
CA THR A 232 16.95 -16.14 42.32
C THR A 232 16.63 -17.53 41.80
N HIS A 233 15.52 -17.64 41.09
CA HIS A 233 15.08 -18.81 40.36
C HIS A 233 15.24 -18.55 38.87
N THR A 234 16.16 -19.28 38.22
CA THR A 234 16.45 -19.11 36.80
C THR A 234 15.86 -20.25 36.02
N LEU A 235 14.91 -19.94 35.14
CA LEU A 235 14.39 -20.86 34.14
C LEU A 235 15.21 -20.70 32.85
N ASN A 236 16.02 -21.70 32.53
CA ASN A 236 16.73 -21.75 31.27
C ASN A 236 15.85 -22.42 30.21
N ILE A 237 15.48 -21.66 29.18
CA ILE A 237 14.82 -22.20 27.98
C ILE A 237 15.80 -22.01 26.81
N PRO A 238 16.55 -23.05 26.41
CA PRO A 238 17.52 -22.91 25.34
C PRO A 238 16.84 -22.63 24.00
N ASP A 239 17.62 -22.16 23.03
CA ASP A 239 17.23 -22.18 21.63
C ASP A 239 17.19 -23.62 21.09
N ALA A 240 16.26 -23.89 20.19
CA ALA A 240 16.18 -25.21 19.57
C ALA A 240 17.46 -25.51 18.77
N SER A 241 18.06 -26.67 19.03
CA SER A 241 19.32 -27.07 18.43
C SER A 241 19.31 -28.55 18.02
N ALA A 242 20.46 -29.03 17.50
CA ALA A 242 20.63 -30.43 17.16
C ALA A 242 20.53 -31.34 18.39
N THR A 243 20.85 -30.82 19.58
CA THR A 243 20.93 -31.60 20.83
C THR A 243 19.94 -31.14 21.90
N LEU A 244 19.32 -29.97 21.75
CA LEU A 244 18.43 -29.38 22.74
C LEU A 244 17.04 -29.09 22.15
N SER A 245 16.01 -29.45 22.92
CA SER A 245 14.66 -28.94 22.69
C SER A 245 14.58 -27.52 23.20
N GLY A 246 14.05 -26.59 22.40
CA GLY A 246 14.12 -25.18 22.71
C GLY A 246 13.17 -24.31 21.89
N ILE A 247 13.32 -23.00 22.03
CA ILE A 247 12.53 -22.02 21.29
C ILE A 247 13.05 -21.92 19.86
N VAL A 248 12.13 -21.87 18.88
CA VAL A 248 12.46 -21.55 17.49
C VAL A 248 12.42 -20.03 17.31
N ASN A 249 13.51 -19.44 16.84
CA ASN A 249 13.65 -17.99 16.72
C ASN A 249 14.29 -17.59 15.37
N THR A 250 14.63 -16.31 15.22
CA THR A 250 15.15 -15.73 13.98
C THR A 250 16.66 -15.92 13.75
N THR A 251 17.37 -16.46 14.74
CA THR A 251 18.79 -16.82 14.57
C THR A 251 18.92 -18.11 13.76
N ALA A 252 20.13 -18.40 13.27
CA ALA A 252 20.38 -19.64 12.55
C ALA A 252 20.30 -20.83 13.53
N GLN A 253 19.36 -21.75 13.29
CA GLN A 253 19.15 -22.93 14.12
C GLN A 253 19.31 -24.20 13.30
N THR A 254 19.87 -25.25 13.91
CA THR A 254 19.99 -26.59 13.32
C THR A 254 19.14 -27.55 14.10
N PHE A 255 18.35 -28.39 13.43
CA PHE A 255 17.50 -29.39 14.09
C PHE A 255 17.93 -30.81 13.68
N ALA A 256 18.15 -31.70 14.65
CA ALA A 256 18.44 -33.11 14.38
C ALA A 256 17.18 -33.99 14.37
N GLY A 257 17.31 -35.22 13.87
CA GLY A 257 16.22 -36.19 13.73
C GLY A 257 15.24 -35.84 12.60
N ASN A 258 14.35 -36.78 12.27
CA ASN A 258 13.34 -36.56 11.24
C ASN A 258 12.31 -35.55 11.72
N LYS A 259 12.13 -34.45 10.98
CA LYS A 259 11.10 -33.44 11.27
C LYS A 259 9.90 -33.67 10.37
N THR A 260 8.71 -33.60 10.97
CA THR A 260 7.43 -33.74 10.26
C THR A 260 6.67 -32.41 10.38
N PHE A 261 6.29 -31.83 9.25
CA PHE A 261 5.41 -30.66 9.19
C PHE A 261 4.07 -31.14 8.63
N SER A 262 2.98 -31.07 9.42
CA SER A 262 1.67 -31.63 9.03
C SER A 262 0.97 -30.85 7.91
N ASN A 263 1.39 -29.62 7.67
CA ASN A 263 0.87 -28.73 6.64
C ASN A 263 1.99 -28.32 5.69
N ASN A 264 1.69 -27.43 4.75
CA ASN A 264 2.66 -26.91 3.79
C ASN A 264 3.85 -26.24 4.51
N LEU A 265 5.06 -26.56 4.06
CA LEU A 265 6.30 -25.88 4.44
C LEU A 265 6.69 -24.90 3.33
N THR A 266 6.70 -23.60 3.65
CA THR A 266 7.20 -22.56 2.76
C THR A 266 8.64 -22.22 3.12
N VAL A 267 9.57 -22.35 2.16
CA VAL A 267 10.98 -21.96 2.32
C VAL A 267 11.27 -20.83 1.33
N SER A 268 11.48 -19.62 1.83
CA SER A 268 11.77 -18.44 0.99
C SER A 268 13.22 -18.39 0.49
N GLY A 269 14.12 -19.16 1.10
CA GLY A 269 15.52 -19.27 0.73
C GLY A 269 15.85 -20.57 -0.03
N THR A 270 17.15 -20.83 -0.19
CA THR A 270 17.63 -22.07 -0.82
C THR A 270 17.44 -23.27 0.09
N THR A 271 16.83 -24.34 -0.43
CA THR A 271 16.81 -25.65 0.23
C THR A 271 18.03 -26.45 -0.21
N ILE A 272 18.93 -26.79 0.73
CA ILE A 272 20.08 -27.67 0.48
C ILE A 272 19.73 -29.08 0.98
N LEU A 273 19.68 -30.05 0.08
CA LEU A 273 19.58 -31.47 0.40
C LEU A 273 21.00 -32.04 0.41
N ASN A 274 21.44 -32.63 1.54
CA ASN A 274 22.78 -33.21 1.65
C ASN A 274 23.02 -34.26 0.55
N ALA A 275 24.24 -34.27 -0.01
CA ALA A 275 24.60 -35.02 -1.22
C ALA A 275 24.39 -36.54 -1.08
N ALA A 276 23.80 -37.17 -2.10
CA ALA A 276 24.23 -38.51 -2.48
C ALA A 276 25.62 -38.37 -3.15
N ALA A 277 26.55 -39.27 -2.85
CA ALA A 277 28.00 -39.14 -3.09
C ALA A 277 28.48 -39.01 -4.56
N SER A 278 27.64 -38.71 -5.54
CA SER A 278 28.04 -38.60 -6.95
C SER A 278 27.78 -37.20 -7.50
N THR A 279 28.86 -36.48 -7.85
CA THR A 279 28.88 -35.06 -8.23
C THR A 279 28.91 -34.84 -9.75
N THR A 280 28.54 -35.83 -10.56
CA THR A 280 28.75 -35.80 -12.03
C THR A 280 27.50 -35.68 -12.89
N ASP A 281 26.27 -35.62 -12.34
CA ASP A 281 25.04 -35.57 -13.15
C ASP A 281 24.05 -34.48 -12.73
N ALA A 282 23.18 -34.10 -13.68
CA ALA A 282 22.04 -33.22 -13.46
C ALA A 282 21.04 -33.88 -12.49
N ASP A 283 21.04 -33.41 -11.26
CA ASP A 283 20.19 -33.95 -10.21
C ASP A 283 18.76 -33.42 -10.29
N PHE A 284 17.78 -34.33 -10.32
CA PHE A 284 16.37 -33.95 -10.26
C PHE A 284 15.77 -34.36 -8.90
N LEU A 285 14.87 -33.52 -8.38
CA LEU A 285 14.06 -33.86 -7.20
C LEU A 285 12.83 -34.63 -7.68
N VAL A 286 12.69 -35.88 -7.27
CA VAL A 286 11.46 -36.66 -7.50
C VAL A 286 10.87 -37.15 -6.18
N LEU A 287 9.61 -37.56 -6.22
CA LEU A 287 9.01 -38.38 -5.17
C LEU A 287 9.38 -39.85 -5.41
N ASN A 288 9.81 -40.58 -4.36
CA ASN A 288 9.92 -42.03 -4.41
C ASN A 288 8.55 -42.71 -4.18
N ALA A 289 8.50 -44.04 -4.25
CA ALA A 289 7.27 -44.82 -4.01
C ALA A 289 6.66 -44.62 -2.60
N SER A 290 7.45 -44.08 -1.66
CA SER A 290 7.03 -43.73 -0.31
C SER A 290 6.70 -42.24 -0.15
N ASN A 291 6.49 -41.50 -1.25
CA ASN A 291 6.24 -40.05 -1.30
C ASN A 291 7.32 -39.17 -0.66
N GLN A 292 8.55 -39.65 -0.56
CA GLN A 292 9.67 -38.86 -0.07
C GLN A 292 10.32 -38.12 -1.23
N VAL A 293 10.60 -36.83 -1.05
CA VAL A 293 11.43 -36.07 -1.99
C VAL A 293 12.85 -36.61 -1.91
N VAL A 294 13.27 -37.31 -2.95
CA VAL A 294 14.61 -37.85 -3.10
C VAL A 294 15.30 -37.18 -4.27
N LYS A 295 16.58 -36.89 -4.07
CA LYS A 295 17.48 -36.53 -5.14
C LYS A 295 17.81 -37.82 -5.90
N ARG A 296 17.40 -37.93 -7.15
CA ARG A 296 17.81 -39.07 -7.99
C ARG A 296 18.92 -38.62 -8.93
N ASN A 297 20.03 -39.34 -8.90
CA ASN A 297 20.94 -39.37 -10.03
C ASN A 297 20.15 -40.01 -11.18
N ILE A 298 19.89 -39.21 -12.20
CA ILE A 298 19.23 -39.68 -13.41
C ILE A 298 20.28 -39.61 -14.53
N SER A 299 21.31 -40.46 -14.43
CA SER A 299 22.29 -40.68 -15.51
C SER A 299 21.64 -41.16 -16.82
N THR A 300 20.38 -41.59 -16.76
CA THR A 300 19.50 -41.81 -17.92
C THR A 300 18.13 -41.20 -17.64
N PHE A 301 17.86 -39.98 -18.15
CA PHE A 301 16.52 -39.39 -18.10
C PHE A 301 15.53 -40.39 -18.70
N PRO A 302 14.40 -40.74 -18.03
CA PRO A 302 13.37 -41.58 -18.65
C PRO A 302 12.58 -40.77 -19.69
N GLY A 303 13.24 -39.90 -20.45
CA GLY A 303 12.77 -39.53 -21.77
C GLY A 303 12.69 -40.80 -22.61
N ILE A 304 11.76 -40.83 -23.57
CA ILE A 304 11.44 -41.92 -24.51
C ILE A 304 12.18 -43.25 -24.18
N GLN A 305 11.66 -44.00 -23.21
CA GLN A 305 12.23 -45.30 -22.80
C GLN A 305 12.16 -46.35 -23.92
N SER A 306 11.26 -46.13 -24.87
CA SER A 306 11.15 -46.89 -26.09
C SER A 306 10.66 -45.97 -27.20
N LEU A 307 11.37 -45.96 -28.33
CA LEU A 307 10.81 -45.43 -29.58
C LEU A 307 10.64 -46.60 -30.53
N ASN A 308 9.39 -46.88 -30.92
CA ASN A 308 9.05 -48.02 -31.79
C ASN A 308 9.70 -49.35 -31.34
N GLY A 309 9.77 -49.62 -30.03
CA GLY A 309 10.28 -50.87 -29.48
C GLY A 309 11.79 -50.92 -29.18
N LEU A 310 12.57 -49.88 -29.51
CA LEU A 310 14.01 -49.82 -29.25
C LEU A 310 14.32 -49.06 -27.96
N THR A 311 15.23 -49.60 -27.13
CA THR A 311 15.53 -49.12 -25.76
C THR A 311 16.95 -48.57 -25.60
N ALA A 312 17.68 -48.37 -26.70
CA ALA A 312 19.04 -47.83 -26.65
C ALA A 312 19.06 -46.36 -26.19
N ALA A 313 20.07 -45.99 -25.41
CA ALA A 313 20.17 -44.66 -24.80
C ALA A 313 20.34 -43.51 -25.82
N ILE A 314 20.98 -43.80 -26.97
CA ILE A 314 21.08 -42.87 -28.10
C ILE A 314 20.31 -43.52 -29.26
N GLN A 315 19.31 -42.80 -29.76
CA GLN A 315 18.56 -43.19 -30.95
C GLN A 315 18.84 -42.17 -32.07
N THR A 316 19.26 -42.66 -33.22
CA THR A 316 19.60 -41.83 -34.38
C THR A 316 18.47 -41.88 -35.40
N PHE A 317 18.13 -40.73 -35.96
CA PHE A 317 17.18 -40.65 -37.08
C PHE A 317 17.98 -40.38 -38.35
N GLY A 318 17.78 -41.23 -39.35
CA GLY A 318 18.44 -41.11 -40.64
C GLY A 318 17.46 -41.32 -41.78
N ALA A 319 17.87 -40.87 -42.96
CA ALA A 319 17.27 -41.29 -44.21
C ALA A 319 18.33 -42.00 -45.04
N VAL A 320 17.96 -43.09 -45.72
CA VAL A 320 18.84 -43.76 -46.68
C VAL A 320 18.18 -43.76 -48.04
N ALA A 321 18.95 -43.42 -49.06
CA ALA A 321 18.56 -43.57 -50.46
C ALA A 321 18.66 -45.06 -50.86
N ASN A 322 17.75 -45.51 -51.74
CA ASN A 322 17.81 -46.82 -52.39
C ASN A 322 17.50 -48.05 -51.49
N GLY A 323 16.43 -47.98 -50.70
CA GLY A 323 15.85 -49.13 -49.99
C GLY A 323 14.32 -49.18 -50.12
N THR A 324 13.68 -50.23 -49.60
CA THR A 324 12.21 -50.39 -49.64
C THR A 324 11.52 -49.23 -48.93
N LEU A 325 10.48 -48.66 -49.53
CA LEU A 325 9.72 -47.56 -48.94
C LEU A 325 9.16 -47.96 -47.56
N GLY A 326 9.65 -47.32 -46.51
CA GLY A 326 9.18 -47.60 -45.16
C GLY A 326 10.07 -47.05 -44.06
N PHE A 327 9.55 -47.13 -42.84
CA PHE A 327 10.32 -46.91 -41.63
C PHE A 327 10.88 -48.24 -41.18
N THR A 328 12.21 -48.35 -41.12
CA THR A 328 12.89 -49.50 -40.54
C THR A 328 13.57 -49.07 -39.26
N THR A 329 13.27 -49.76 -38.17
CA THR A 329 13.84 -49.50 -36.85
C THR A 329 14.68 -50.71 -36.45
N SER A 330 15.97 -50.51 -36.20
CA SER A 330 16.88 -51.59 -35.79
C SER A 330 18.06 -51.06 -34.97
N GLY A 331 18.41 -51.75 -33.89
CA GLY A 331 19.48 -51.35 -32.97
C GLY A 331 19.19 -50.00 -32.29
N SER A 332 19.89 -48.96 -32.73
CA SER A 332 19.71 -47.56 -32.29
C SER A 332 19.14 -46.65 -33.39
N ALA A 333 18.94 -47.15 -34.61
CA ALA A 333 18.62 -46.30 -35.75
C ALA A 333 17.14 -46.43 -36.15
N HIS A 334 16.52 -45.27 -36.40
CA HIS A 334 15.22 -45.12 -37.06
C HIS A 334 15.48 -44.56 -38.45
N ILE A 335 15.35 -45.42 -39.46
CA ILE A 335 15.66 -45.06 -40.84
C ILE A 335 14.36 -44.95 -41.63
N LEU A 336 14.10 -43.77 -42.17
CA LEU A 336 13.13 -43.59 -43.25
C LEU A 336 13.83 -43.92 -44.56
N SER A 337 13.49 -45.05 -45.16
CA SER A 337 13.94 -45.38 -46.50
C SER A 337 12.88 -44.96 -47.51
N ILE A 338 13.30 -44.17 -48.48
CA ILE A 338 12.50 -43.82 -49.65
C ILE A 338 13.36 -44.19 -50.86
N PRO A 339 12.94 -45.15 -51.70
CA PRO A 339 13.70 -45.53 -52.89
C PRO A 339 13.74 -44.37 -53.88
N ASP A 340 14.67 -44.44 -54.82
CA ASP A 340 14.61 -43.64 -56.04
C ASP A 340 13.39 -44.08 -56.86
N ALA A 341 12.77 -43.15 -57.59
CA ALA A 341 11.65 -43.47 -58.46
C ALA A 341 12.16 -44.29 -59.64
N ASP A 342 11.57 -45.46 -59.87
CA ASP A 342 11.89 -46.32 -61.01
C ASP A 342 10.60 -46.87 -61.67
N ALA A 343 10.74 -47.95 -62.44
CA ALA A 343 9.63 -48.52 -63.19
C ALA A 343 8.59 -49.20 -62.27
N THR A 344 8.98 -49.62 -61.07
CA THR A 344 8.15 -50.41 -60.14
C THR A 344 7.89 -49.70 -58.81
N ASN A 345 8.78 -48.82 -58.38
CA ASN A 345 8.80 -48.23 -57.04
C ASN A 345 8.40 -46.75 -57.09
N ARG A 346 7.51 -46.37 -56.18
CA ARG A 346 7.24 -44.95 -55.87
C ARG A 346 8.43 -44.40 -55.08
N GLY A 347 9.06 -43.33 -55.57
CA GLY A 347 10.30 -42.83 -54.99
C GLY A 347 10.60 -41.37 -55.28
N PHE A 348 11.81 -40.92 -54.89
CA PHE A 348 12.32 -39.60 -55.23
C PHE A 348 12.81 -39.55 -56.68
N VAL A 349 12.49 -38.47 -57.39
CA VAL A 349 13.18 -38.17 -58.65
C VAL A 349 14.55 -37.59 -58.31
N SER A 350 15.63 -38.26 -58.73
CA SER A 350 17.01 -37.93 -58.33
C SER A 350 17.87 -37.57 -59.54
N THR A 351 19.16 -37.26 -59.30
CA THR A 351 20.13 -36.97 -60.36
C THR A 351 20.73 -38.23 -60.99
N THR A 352 20.41 -39.41 -60.46
CA THR A 352 20.81 -40.68 -61.08
C THR A 352 19.92 -40.99 -62.28
N ALA A 353 20.35 -41.91 -63.14
CA ALA A 353 19.52 -42.35 -64.25
C ALA A 353 18.28 -43.10 -63.71
N GLN A 354 17.09 -42.60 -64.02
CA GLN A 354 15.83 -43.17 -63.56
C GLN A 354 14.91 -43.47 -64.75
N THR A 355 14.29 -44.65 -64.72
CA THR A 355 13.24 -45.01 -65.69
C THR A 355 11.90 -44.94 -64.99
N ILE A 356 11.07 -43.96 -65.34
CA ILE A 356 9.76 -43.76 -64.71
C ILE A 356 8.66 -44.38 -65.59
N ALA A 357 8.11 -45.53 -65.19
CA ALA A 357 7.13 -46.25 -66.02
C ALA A 357 5.70 -45.70 -65.92
N GLY A 358 4.89 -45.91 -66.96
CA GLY A 358 3.50 -45.46 -67.08
C GLY A 358 3.36 -43.97 -67.41
N ASN A 359 2.18 -43.54 -67.85
CA ASN A 359 1.94 -42.14 -68.23
C ASN A 359 2.27 -41.19 -67.07
N LYS A 360 3.08 -40.16 -67.34
CA LYS A 360 3.41 -39.10 -66.38
C LYS A 360 2.96 -37.75 -66.93
N THR A 361 2.40 -36.93 -66.06
CA THR A 361 2.05 -35.54 -66.35
C THR A 361 3.08 -34.65 -65.69
N LEU A 362 3.86 -33.93 -66.51
CA LEU A 362 4.75 -32.87 -66.06
C LEU A 362 4.08 -31.53 -66.39
N THR A 363 3.75 -30.74 -65.37
CA THR A 363 3.18 -29.40 -65.54
C THR A 363 4.28 -28.35 -65.54
N GLY A 364 4.26 -27.41 -66.49
CA GLY A 364 5.31 -26.39 -66.67
C GLY A 364 6.32 -26.74 -67.78
N THR A 365 7.35 -25.92 -67.93
CA THR A 365 8.38 -26.13 -68.97
C THR A 365 9.24 -27.34 -68.65
N THR A 366 9.23 -28.36 -69.51
CA THR A 366 10.12 -29.53 -69.43
C THR A 366 11.21 -29.40 -70.50
N THR A 367 12.47 -29.29 -70.10
CA THR A 367 13.61 -29.23 -71.03
C THR A 367 14.21 -30.62 -71.21
N LEU A 368 14.06 -31.20 -72.41
CA LEU A 368 14.80 -32.40 -72.80
C LEU A 368 16.14 -31.97 -73.43
N THR A 369 17.25 -32.20 -72.72
CA THR A 369 18.60 -31.77 -73.15
C THR A 369 19.14 -32.56 -74.34
N SER A 370 18.60 -33.76 -74.59
CA SER A 370 18.76 -34.48 -75.85
C SER A 370 17.48 -35.27 -76.14
N ALA A 371 16.59 -34.71 -76.96
CA ALA A 371 15.64 -35.57 -77.65
C ALA A 371 16.47 -36.44 -78.59
N ALA A 372 16.45 -37.76 -78.40
CA ALA A 372 17.12 -38.69 -79.29
C ALA A 372 16.49 -38.60 -80.69
N VAL A 373 16.98 -37.65 -81.50
CA VAL A 373 16.86 -37.70 -82.95
C VAL A 373 17.80 -38.82 -83.36
N SER A 374 17.28 -40.03 -83.41
CA SER A 374 17.95 -41.13 -84.12
C SER A 374 18.22 -40.63 -85.53
N THR A 375 19.48 -40.52 -85.92
CA THR A 375 19.87 -40.06 -87.27
C THR A 375 19.46 -41.05 -88.36
N THR A 376 18.87 -42.19 -87.99
CA THR A 376 18.37 -43.23 -88.90
C THR A 376 16.85 -43.40 -88.86
N ASP A 377 16.15 -42.87 -87.84
CA ASP A 377 14.69 -42.99 -87.74
C ASP A 377 14.04 -41.60 -87.71
N ASN A 378 13.13 -41.34 -88.64
CA ASN A 378 12.31 -40.12 -88.72
C ASN A 378 11.27 -40.04 -87.58
N ASN A 379 11.70 -40.26 -86.34
CA ASN A 379 10.88 -40.23 -85.15
C ASN A 379 10.97 -38.85 -84.49
N PHE A 380 9.83 -38.20 -84.31
CA PHE A 380 9.73 -36.94 -83.58
C PHE A 380 8.77 -37.07 -82.40
N LEU A 381 8.94 -36.22 -81.40
CA LEU A 381 8.03 -36.10 -80.27
C LEU A 381 6.85 -35.20 -80.69
N ALA A 382 5.64 -35.73 -80.67
CA ALA A 382 4.41 -35.01 -80.94
C ALA A 382 3.50 -35.04 -79.71
N LEU A 383 2.60 -34.07 -79.57
CA LEU A 383 1.45 -34.22 -78.67
C LEU A 383 0.35 -34.98 -79.41
N ASN A 384 -0.21 -36.02 -78.79
CA ASN A 384 -1.43 -36.65 -79.30
C ASN A 384 -2.68 -35.81 -78.93
N ALA A 385 -3.87 -36.23 -79.37
CA ALA A 385 -5.13 -35.54 -79.09
C ALA A 385 -5.47 -35.40 -77.59
N SER A 386 -4.78 -36.17 -76.73
CA SER A 386 -4.89 -36.12 -75.27
C SER A 386 -3.74 -35.35 -74.61
N ASN A 387 -2.99 -34.54 -75.36
CA ASN A 387 -1.83 -33.76 -74.90
C ASN A 387 -0.69 -34.60 -74.31
N GLN A 388 -0.55 -35.86 -74.70
CA GLN A 388 0.55 -36.72 -74.27
C GLN A 388 1.70 -36.63 -75.28
N ILE A 389 2.94 -36.54 -74.80
CA ILE A 389 4.13 -36.65 -75.65
C ILE A 389 4.23 -38.10 -76.15
N VAL A 390 4.12 -38.30 -77.46
CA VAL A 390 4.26 -39.58 -78.13
C VAL A 390 5.37 -39.50 -79.19
N GLN A 391 6.09 -40.60 -79.38
CA GLN A 391 7.02 -40.73 -80.50
C GLN A 391 6.24 -41.12 -81.76
N ARG A 392 6.36 -40.33 -82.83
CA ARG A 392 5.73 -40.61 -84.12
C ARG A 392 6.77 -40.72 -85.22
N SER A 393 6.66 -41.74 -86.06
CA SER A 393 7.46 -41.89 -87.28
C SER A 393 6.83 -41.11 -88.45
N ILE A 394 7.63 -40.36 -89.21
CA ILE A 394 7.21 -39.78 -90.50
C ILE A 394 7.40 -40.84 -91.59
N THR A 395 6.30 -41.48 -91.99
CA THR A 395 6.33 -42.55 -93.02
C THR A 395 5.93 -42.08 -94.42
N THR A 396 5.38 -40.86 -94.58
CA THR A 396 5.17 -40.16 -95.86
C THR A 396 5.12 -38.64 -95.62
N LEU A 397 5.98 -37.86 -96.27
CA LEU A 397 6.04 -36.39 -96.09
C LEU A 397 4.77 -35.72 -96.62
N PRO A 398 4.09 -34.85 -95.85
CA PRO A 398 3.32 -33.77 -96.45
C PRO A 398 4.30 -32.65 -96.81
N GLY A 399 5.11 -32.87 -97.86
CA GLY A 399 5.64 -31.74 -98.61
C GLY A 399 4.48 -30.96 -99.27
N ILE A 400 4.76 -29.88 -100.00
CA ILE A 400 3.72 -29.19 -100.78
C ILE A 400 3.08 -30.21 -101.73
N GLN A 401 1.87 -30.69 -101.39
CA GLN A 401 1.17 -31.72 -102.17
C GLN A 401 0.56 -31.13 -103.45
N SER A 402 0.34 -29.83 -103.45
CA SER A 402 -0.02 -29.07 -104.64
C SER A 402 0.43 -27.63 -104.48
N LEU A 403 0.99 -27.03 -105.53
CA LEU A 403 1.11 -25.57 -105.63
C LEU A 403 0.17 -25.08 -106.73
N ASN A 404 -0.83 -24.29 -106.35
CA ASN A 404 -1.87 -23.80 -107.26
C ASN A 404 -2.53 -24.93 -108.10
N GLY A 405 -2.80 -26.08 -107.47
CA GLY A 405 -3.45 -27.23 -108.10
C GLY A 405 -2.53 -28.21 -108.87
N LEU A 406 -1.23 -27.91 -108.99
CA LEU A 406 -0.26 -28.77 -109.68
C LEU A 406 0.53 -29.64 -108.69
N THR A 407 0.68 -30.93 -108.98
CA THR A 407 1.19 -31.96 -108.03
C THR A 407 2.57 -32.53 -108.41
N GLY A 408 3.30 -31.87 -109.32
CA GLY A 408 4.63 -32.29 -109.73
C GLY A 408 5.64 -32.18 -108.59
N ALA A 409 6.56 -33.15 -108.48
CA ALA A 409 7.58 -33.17 -107.44
C ALA A 409 8.63 -32.04 -107.58
N THR A 410 8.78 -31.46 -108.77
CA THR A 410 9.63 -30.29 -109.05
C THR A 410 8.81 -29.28 -109.82
N GLN A 411 8.67 -28.08 -109.26
CA GLN A 411 7.92 -26.97 -109.84
C GLN A 411 8.89 -25.84 -110.22
N THR A 412 8.78 -25.29 -111.42
CA THR A 412 9.70 -24.27 -111.97
C THR A 412 9.01 -22.92 -112.06
N PHE A 413 9.67 -21.83 -111.66
CA PHE A 413 9.11 -20.47 -111.73
C PHE A 413 9.80 -19.65 -112.81
N ALA A 414 9.03 -18.91 -113.61
CA ALA A 414 9.53 -17.99 -114.64
C ALA A 414 8.78 -16.65 -114.61
N ALA A 415 9.41 -15.58 -115.06
CA ALA A 415 8.76 -14.28 -115.28
C ALA A 415 8.86 -13.88 -116.76
N ILE A 416 7.78 -13.34 -117.33
CA ILE A 416 7.72 -12.85 -118.71
C ILE A 416 7.09 -11.44 -118.76
N GLY A 417 7.38 -10.68 -119.83
CA GLY A 417 7.01 -9.26 -119.96
C GLY A 417 5.91 -8.93 -120.98
N THR A 418 5.23 -9.92 -121.56
CA THR A 418 4.21 -9.71 -122.60
C THR A 418 2.85 -10.24 -122.16
N GLY A 419 1.83 -9.37 -122.07
CA GLY A 419 0.42 -9.72 -121.80
C GLY A 419 -0.14 -9.10 -120.49
N ALA A 420 -1.28 -9.59 -120.02
CA ALA A 420 -1.92 -9.08 -118.80
C ALA A 420 -1.19 -9.53 -117.52
N LEU A 421 -1.20 -8.67 -116.50
CA LEU A 421 -0.76 -9.00 -115.14
C LEU A 421 -1.44 -10.27 -114.64
N GLY A 422 -0.68 -11.31 -114.34
CA GLY A 422 -1.28 -12.54 -113.85
C GLY A 422 -0.27 -13.65 -113.57
N PHE A 423 -0.67 -14.55 -112.68
CA PHE A 423 0.04 -15.79 -112.42
C PHE A 423 -0.66 -16.92 -113.16
N THR A 424 0.07 -17.61 -114.05
CA THR A 424 -0.45 -18.78 -114.77
C THR A 424 0.36 -20.00 -114.38
N SER A 425 -0.31 -21.12 -114.20
CA SER A 425 0.32 -22.38 -113.79
C SER A 425 -0.12 -23.48 -114.74
N SER A 426 0.83 -24.18 -115.36
CA SER A 426 0.55 -25.28 -116.29
C SER A 426 1.68 -26.31 -116.26
N GLY A 427 1.34 -27.59 -116.22
CA GLY A 427 2.32 -28.68 -116.09
C GLY A 427 3.06 -28.64 -114.75
N THR A 428 4.34 -28.30 -114.79
CA THR A 428 5.18 -28.02 -113.61
C THR A 428 5.68 -26.58 -113.56
N ALA A 429 5.27 -25.73 -114.52
CA ALA A 429 5.74 -24.37 -114.65
C ALA A 429 4.72 -23.37 -114.08
N HIS A 430 5.24 -22.38 -113.38
CA HIS A 430 4.52 -21.28 -112.80
C HIS A 430 5.09 -19.97 -113.35
N THR A 431 4.30 -19.26 -114.16
CA THR A 431 4.76 -18.03 -114.82
C THR A 431 4.05 -16.83 -114.24
N LEU A 432 4.82 -15.84 -113.78
CA LEU A 432 4.31 -14.52 -113.42
C LEU A 432 4.51 -13.57 -114.61
N ASN A 433 3.41 -13.13 -115.21
CA ASN A 433 3.44 -12.11 -116.24
C ASN A 433 3.31 -10.73 -115.61
N ILE A 434 4.31 -9.86 -115.84
CA ILE A 434 4.24 -8.46 -115.42
C ILE A 434 4.60 -7.60 -116.64
N PRO A 435 3.64 -6.95 -117.29
CA PRO A 435 3.91 -6.11 -118.46
C PRO A 435 4.70 -4.85 -118.07
N ASP A 436 5.29 -4.20 -119.07
CA ASP A 436 5.89 -2.88 -118.94
C ASP A 436 4.83 -1.78 -118.71
N ALA A 437 5.20 -0.73 -117.98
CA ALA A 437 4.34 0.42 -117.71
C ALA A 437 4.05 1.19 -119.02
N GLY A 438 2.77 1.27 -119.38
CA GLY A 438 2.31 1.91 -120.62
C GLY A 438 1.19 2.93 -120.41
N THR A 439 0.55 3.33 -121.51
CA THR A 439 -0.63 4.19 -121.52
C THR A 439 -1.95 3.44 -121.31
N GLY A 440 -1.91 2.10 -121.33
CA GLY A 440 -3.06 1.24 -121.07
C GLY A 440 -3.49 1.21 -119.59
N THR A 441 -4.54 0.44 -119.29
CA THR A 441 -5.11 0.32 -117.93
C THR A 441 -4.36 -0.66 -117.03
N ALA A 442 -3.47 -1.48 -117.58
CA ALA A 442 -2.67 -2.43 -116.81
C ALA A 442 -1.55 -1.72 -116.04
N ARG A 443 -1.28 -2.16 -114.80
CA ARG A 443 -0.06 -1.75 -114.07
C ARG A 443 1.13 -2.44 -114.76
N GLY A 444 2.31 -1.83 -114.69
CA GLY A 444 3.49 -2.44 -115.27
C GLY A 444 4.81 -1.95 -114.67
N LEU A 445 5.90 -2.61 -115.06
CA LEU A 445 7.26 -2.25 -114.65
C LEU A 445 7.75 -1.03 -115.43
N VAL A 446 8.40 -0.10 -114.73
CA VAL A 446 9.20 0.93 -115.39
C VAL A 446 10.54 0.33 -115.77
N THR A 447 10.88 0.34 -117.06
CA THR A 447 12.10 -0.26 -117.62
C THR A 447 13.00 0.81 -118.23
N ASN A 448 14.19 0.39 -118.68
CA ASN A 448 15.15 1.26 -119.38
C ASN A 448 14.82 1.44 -120.88
N SER A 449 13.81 0.75 -121.40
CA SER A 449 13.30 0.96 -122.75
C SER A 449 12.47 2.25 -122.81
N ALA A 450 12.26 2.79 -124.01
CA ALA A 450 11.39 3.94 -124.17
C ALA A 450 9.97 3.58 -123.71
N GLN A 451 9.46 4.30 -122.70
CA GLN A 451 8.15 4.05 -122.12
C GLN A 451 7.33 5.34 -122.10
N THR A 452 6.03 5.21 -122.36
CA THR A 452 5.05 6.28 -122.17
C THR A 452 4.09 5.83 -121.08
N ILE A 453 4.08 6.52 -119.94
CA ILE A 453 3.27 6.15 -118.78
C ILE A 453 2.02 7.03 -118.73
N GLY A 454 0.84 6.44 -118.86
CA GLY A 454 -0.44 7.17 -118.86
C GLY A 454 -0.95 7.55 -117.45
N GLY A 455 -1.82 8.56 -117.36
CA GLY A 455 -2.43 9.06 -116.12
C GLY A 455 -1.53 10.02 -115.31
N ASP A 456 -2.11 10.69 -114.32
CA ASP A 456 -1.36 11.60 -113.44
C ASP A 456 -0.34 10.83 -112.59
N LYS A 457 0.89 11.34 -112.54
CA LYS A 457 1.98 10.75 -111.74
C LYS A 457 2.40 11.70 -110.64
N THR A 458 2.46 11.15 -109.43
CA THR A 458 3.00 11.82 -108.24
C THR A 458 4.24 11.08 -107.81
N PHE A 459 5.37 11.79 -107.74
CA PHE A 459 6.60 11.28 -107.14
C PHE A 459 6.71 11.88 -105.75
N ALA A 460 6.81 11.03 -104.72
CA ALA A 460 6.82 11.47 -103.33
C ALA A 460 8.07 12.26 -102.94
N ASN A 461 9.15 12.12 -103.71
CA ASN A 461 10.44 12.74 -103.49
C ASN A 461 10.89 13.53 -104.73
N ASN A 462 12.06 14.15 -104.64
CA ASN A 462 12.65 14.91 -105.73
C ASN A 462 12.79 14.05 -107.00
N VAL A 463 12.29 14.57 -108.11
CA VAL A 463 12.53 14.02 -109.44
C VAL A 463 13.72 14.75 -110.04
N ALA A 464 14.80 14.02 -110.31
CA ALA A 464 15.95 14.52 -111.06
C ALA A 464 15.81 14.12 -112.53
N VAL A 465 15.71 15.11 -113.43
CA VAL A 465 15.72 14.87 -114.87
C VAL A 465 17.04 15.41 -115.42
N THR A 466 17.87 14.50 -115.94
CA THR A 466 19.20 14.83 -116.49
C THR A 466 19.15 15.27 -117.96
N GLY A 467 18.08 14.90 -118.67
CA GLY A 467 17.76 15.42 -120.01
C GLY A 467 16.81 16.62 -119.95
N ASN A 468 16.07 16.84 -121.04
CA ASN A 468 15.11 17.95 -121.14
C ASN A 468 13.74 17.58 -120.53
N VAL A 469 13.12 18.51 -119.80
CA VAL A 469 11.71 18.41 -119.37
C VAL A 469 10.84 19.24 -120.32
N ALA A 470 10.01 18.57 -121.12
CA ALA A 470 8.96 19.21 -121.93
C ALA A 470 7.61 19.15 -121.20
N VAL A 471 7.06 20.30 -120.79
CA VAL A 471 5.74 20.40 -120.15
C VAL A 471 4.75 21.01 -121.13
N THR A 472 3.76 20.22 -121.58
CA THR A 472 2.73 20.68 -122.53
C THR A 472 1.51 21.34 -121.86
N GLY A 473 1.53 21.52 -120.52
CA GLY A 473 0.47 22.14 -119.70
C GLY A 473 0.98 23.08 -118.59
N THR A 474 0.17 23.39 -117.58
CA THR A 474 0.50 24.32 -116.47
C THR A 474 1.37 23.69 -115.37
N THR A 475 2.29 24.44 -114.74
CA THR A 475 3.19 23.95 -113.66
C THR A 475 2.93 24.65 -112.31
N LYS A 476 2.93 23.90 -111.19
CA LYS A 476 2.93 24.41 -109.80
C LYS A 476 4.26 24.02 -109.12
N VAL A 477 4.91 24.93 -108.38
CA VAL A 477 6.19 24.68 -107.70
C VAL A 477 6.05 24.92 -106.18
N GLY A 478 6.27 23.87 -105.37
CA GLY A 478 6.06 23.87 -103.91
C GLY A 478 4.60 23.57 -103.50
N SER A 479 4.39 23.07 -102.28
CA SER A 479 3.07 22.57 -101.85
C SER A 479 2.00 23.67 -101.64
N ALA A 480 2.37 24.96 -101.56
CA ALA A 480 1.40 26.06 -101.33
C ALA A 480 1.88 27.51 -101.64
N GLY A 481 2.97 27.75 -102.39
CA GLY A 481 3.45 29.10 -102.70
C GLY A 481 4.53 29.67 -101.75
N THR A 482 5.50 30.38 -102.35
CA THR A 482 6.63 31.20 -101.79
C THR A 482 7.51 30.52 -100.71
N ALA A 483 8.79 30.20 -100.90
CA ALA A 483 9.95 31.04 -101.27
C ALA A 483 10.25 32.19 -100.30
N LEU A 484 10.79 31.94 -99.10
CA LEU A 484 11.56 32.94 -98.35
C LEU A 484 12.72 32.28 -97.58
N ASN A 485 13.93 32.49 -98.08
CA ASN A 485 15.20 31.92 -97.64
C ASN A 485 16.06 32.88 -96.77
N SER A 486 15.49 33.99 -96.28
CA SER A 486 16.22 35.04 -95.53
C SER A 486 15.47 35.56 -94.28
N ILE A 487 15.29 34.70 -93.27
CA ILE A 487 14.79 35.11 -91.94
C ILE A 487 15.96 35.26 -90.97
N ILE A 488 16.17 36.46 -90.43
CA ILE A 488 17.21 36.75 -89.42
C ILE A 488 16.53 36.86 -88.05
N LYS A 489 16.98 36.09 -87.05
CA LYS A 489 16.57 36.23 -85.65
C LYS A 489 17.75 36.73 -84.82
N TYR A 490 17.56 37.80 -84.06
CA TYR A 490 18.65 38.43 -83.31
C TYR A 490 18.17 39.00 -81.98
N THR A 491 19.04 38.99 -80.97
CA THR A 491 18.73 39.45 -79.61
C THR A 491 19.65 40.60 -79.23
N VAL A 492 19.09 41.65 -78.64
CA VAL A 492 19.86 42.70 -77.94
C VAL A 492 19.64 42.52 -76.44
N THR A 493 20.71 42.24 -75.69
CA THR A 493 20.65 41.93 -74.25
C THR A 493 20.99 43.13 -73.36
N SER A 494 20.35 43.22 -72.19
CA SER A 494 20.55 44.19 -71.12
C SER A 494 20.51 45.66 -71.58
N TYR A 495 19.51 46.02 -72.40
CA TYR A 495 19.36 47.40 -72.85
C TYR A 495 19.03 48.31 -71.64
N PRO A 496 19.71 49.45 -71.46
CA PRO A 496 19.61 50.25 -70.24
C PRO A 496 18.21 50.82 -70.02
N ALA A 497 17.84 50.99 -68.74
CA ALA A 497 16.58 51.59 -68.33
C ALA A 497 16.44 53.01 -68.90
N PHE A 498 15.23 53.38 -69.32
CA PHE A 498 14.96 54.72 -69.81
C PHE A 498 13.57 55.19 -69.39
N THR A 499 13.43 56.50 -69.23
CA THR A 499 12.16 57.12 -68.85
C THR A 499 11.46 57.67 -70.07
N ILE A 500 10.18 57.34 -70.22
CA ILE A 500 9.26 57.93 -71.18
C ILE A 500 8.57 59.11 -70.47
N PRO A 501 8.79 60.36 -70.91
CA PRO A 501 8.15 61.53 -70.29
C PRO A 501 6.62 61.44 -70.34
N GLY A 502 5.94 62.14 -69.44
CA GLY A 502 4.49 62.17 -69.30
C GLY A 502 3.95 63.59 -69.23
N THR A 503 4.31 64.49 -70.14
CA THR A 503 3.74 65.86 -70.17
C THR A 503 2.39 65.92 -70.91
N LYS A 504 1.40 66.62 -70.32
CA LYS A 504 0.04 66.82 -70.88
C LYS A 504 0.01 67.95 -71.92
N LEU A 505 -0.53 67.70 -73.12
CA LEU A 505 -0.84 68.75 -74.09
C LEU A 505 -2.18 69.43 -73.76
N THR A 506 -2.14 70.75 -73.57
CA THR A 506 -3.30 71.62 -73.38
C THR A 506 -3.65 72.32 -74.69
N THR A 507 -4.71 71.94 -75.41
CA THR A 507 -5.65 72.86 -76.12
C THR A 507 -6.74 72.11 -76.91
N THR A 508 -7.91 72.73 -76.93
CA THR A 508 -9.20 72.30 -77.50
C THR A 508 -9.28 72.68 -78.98
N GLY A 509 -9.57 71.72 -79.86
CA GLY A 509 -9.84 72.00 -81.28
C GLY A 509 -10.04 70.73 -82.11
N ALA A 510 -11.26 70.53 -82.61
CA ALA A 510 -11.63 69.41 -83.45
C ALA A 510 -10.96 69.50 -84.83
N VAL A 511 -10.12 68.52 -85.14
CA VAL A 511 -9.80 68.12 -86.51
C VAL A 511 -9.81 66.59 -86.50
N GLY A 512 -10.76 66.00 -87.23
CA GLY A 512 -10.70 64.59 -87.57
C GLY A 512 -9.35 64.29 -88.22
N GLY A 513 -8.58 63.43 -87.56
CA GLY A 513 -7.42 62.79 -88.18
C GLY A 513 -6.04 63.35 -87.85
N ILE A 514 -5.88 64.44 -87.10
CA ILE A 514 -4.55 64.75 -86.52
C ILE A 514 -4.68 65.37 -85.14
N SER A 515 -4.49 64.54 -84.11
CA SER A 515 -4.29 64.96 -82.73
C SER A 515 -3.28 63.98 -82.14
N GLN A 516 -2.25 64.36 -81.42
CA GLN A 516 -1.80 65.65 -80.93
C GLN A 516 -0.37 65.33 -80.44
N ASP A 517 0.56 66.26 -80.63
CA ASP A 517 1.93 66.29 -80.10
C ASP A 517 2.28 65.16 -79.08
N LYS A 518 2.85 64.03 -79.50
CA LYS A 518 4.31 63.81 -79.66
C LYS A 518 5.21 64.25 -78.48
N THR A 519 4.73 64.28 -77.24
CA THR A 519 5.62 64.62 -76.11
C THR A 519 5.80 63.55 -75.03
N ALA A 520 5.08 62.42 -75.10
CA ALA A 520 5.26 61.27 -74.18
C ALA A 520 5.76 59.99 -74.88
N TYR A 521 6.80 60.11 -75.71
CA TYR A 521 7.44 58.96 -76.36
C TYR A 521 8.96 59.05 -76.31
N VAL A 522 9.62 57.91 -76.47
CA VAL A 522 11.06 57.84 -76.70
C VAL A 522 11.31 56.87 -77.86
N ILE A 523 12.15 57.29 -78.82
CA ILE A 523 12.64 56.40 -79.87
C ILE A 523 13.99 55.85 -79.42
N LYS A 524 14.14 54.53 -79.49
CA LYS A 524 15.41 53.85 -79.25
C LYS A 524 15.82 53.07 -80.49
N THR A 525 17.11 53.09 -80.78
CA THR A 525 17.72 52.31 -81.85
C THR A 525 18.44 51.11 -81.28
N PHE A 526 18.33 49.99 -81.98
CA PHE A 526 18.88 48.69 -81.65
C PHE A 526 19.74 48.20 -82.80
N THR A 527 20.97 47.79 -82.52
CA THR A 527 21.84 47.17 -83.53
C THR A 527 21.43 45.71 -83.70
N VAL A 528 20.94 45.37 -84.89
CA VAL A 528 20.57 44.02 -85.32
C VAL A 528 21.37 43.67 -86.57
N PRO A 529 22.56 43.07 -86.42
CA PRO A 529 23.41 42.66 -87.54
C PRO A 529 22.65 41.82 -88.58
N GLY A 530 22.84 42.16 -89.84
CA GLY A 530 22.18 41.57 -91.00
C GLY A 530 20.86 42.22 -91.41
N ALA A 531 20.26 43.12 -90.62
CA ALA A 531 18.99 43.77 -90.96
C ALA A 531 19.13 44.72 -92.18
N ASN A 532 18.36 44.51 -93.25
CA ASN A 532 18.33 45.38 -94.43
C ASN A 532 17.11 46.31 -94.44
N VAL A 533 17.28 47.53 -94.97
CA VAL A 533 16.22 48.55 -95.04
C VAL A 533 15.06 48.05 -95.91
N GLY A 534 13.83 48.25 -95.44
CA GLY A 534 12.61 47.78 -96.12
C GLY A 534 12.14 46.39 -95.70
N ALA A 535 12.96 45.65 -94.95
CA ALA A 535 12.56 44.37 -94.38
C ALA A 535 11.45 44.51 -93.34
N SER A 536 10.61 43.48 -93.25
CA SER A 536 9.59 43.40 -92.20
C SER A 536 10.22 43.01 -90.88
N VAL A 537 9.86 43.73 -89.82
CA VAL A 537 10.43 43.57 -88.48
C VAL A 537 9.35 43.15 -87.50
N ILE A 538 9.65 42.12 -86.71
CA ILE A 538 8.90 41.74 -85.52
C ILE A 538 9.80 41.98 -84.32
N VAL A 539 9.29 42.64 -83.26
CA VAL A 539 10.04 42.99 -82.05
C VAL A 539 9.30 42.52 -80.82
N ASN A 540 9.99 41.79 -79.94
CA ASN A 540 9.44 41.28 -78.68
C ASN A 540 10.36 41.66 -77.50
N PRO A 541 9.88 42.39 -76.48
CA PRO A 541 10.62 42.57 -75.22
C PRO A 541 10.68 41.26 -74.43
N SER A 542 11.76 41.08 -73.67
CA SER A 542 11.99 39.86 -72.87
C SER A 542 11.24 39.82 -71.53
N GLN A 543 10.78 40.97 -71.05
CA GLN A 543 10.00 41.09 -69.83
C GLN A 543 8.80 42.01 -70.07
N GLN A 544 7.81 41.96 -69.17
CA GLN A 544 6.66 42.86 -69.23
C GLN A 544 7.15 44.31 -69.17
N MET A 545 6.77 45.10 -70.18
CA MET A 545 7.00 46.54 -70.16
C MET A 545 6.17 47.18 -69.04
N ALA A 546 6.68 48.28 -68.47
CA ALA A 546 5.97 49.01 -67.42
C ALA A 546 4.53 49.35 -67.84
N ASP A 547 3.59 49.27 -66.89
CA ASP A 547 2.16 49.47 -67.16
C ASP A 547 1.93 50.79 -67.89
N ASN A 548 1.13 50.74 -68.95
CA ASN A 548 0.89 51.84 -69.90
C ASN A 548 2.07 52.18 -70.83
N SER A 549 3.05 51.29 -71.06
CA SER A 549 4.03 51.44 -72.13
C SER A 549 3.74 50.52 -73.32
N VAL A 550 3.87 51.02 -74.56
CA VAL A 550 3.66 50.24 -75.79
C VAL A 550 4.72 50.52 -76.85
N ILE A 551 5.00 49.52 -77.70
CA ILE A 551 5.75 49.70 -78.95
C ILE A 551 4.78 50.16 -80.02
N ALA A 552 4.99 51.37 -80.54
CA ALA A 552 4.12 51.94 -81.59
C ALA A 552 4.50 51.44 -82.99
N TYR A 553 5.80 51.31 -83.25
CA TYR A 553 6.31 50.68 -84.46
C TYR A 553 7.73 50.17 -84.25
N ALA A 554 8.12 49.26 -85.13
CA ALA A 554 9.51 48.91 -85.37
C ALA A 554 9.76 48.82 -86.87
N ARG A 555 10.94 49.29 -87.30
CA ARG A 555 11.38 49.15 -88.70
C ARG A 555 12.90 49.12 -88.76
N VAL A 556 13.44 48.51 -89.82
CA VAL A 556 14.86 48.67 -90.15
C VAL A 556 15.05 50.08 -90.71
N SER A 557 15.54 50.99 -89.89
CA SER A 557 15.73 52.40 -90.26
C SER A 557 17.00 52.62 -91.08
N ALA A 558 18.00 51.78 -90.87
CA ALA A 558 19.24 51.71 -91.64
C ALA A 558 19.81 50.28 -91.56
N THR A 559 20.77 49.93 -92.42
CA THR A 559 21.40 48.60 -92.37
C THR A 559 21.93 48.30 -90.97
N ASN A 560 21.69 47.09 -90.50
CA ASN A 560 21.99 46.59 -89.16
C ASN A 560 21.33 47.35 -88.01
N THR A 561 20.36 48.22 -88.29
CA THR A 561 19.77 49.11 -87.28
C THR A 561 18.26 49.05 -87.33
N VAL A 562 17.67 48.54 -86.25
CA VAL A 562 16.22 48.59 -86.05
C VAL A 562 15.89 49.75 -85.14
N GLU A 563 15.01 50.63 -85.61
CA GLU A 563 14.44 51.69 -84.81
C GLU A 563 13.10 51.24 -84.25
N VAL A 564 12.92 51.43 -82.94
CA VAL A 564 11.68 51.12 -82.23
C VAL A 564 11.21 52.36 -81.48
N LYS A 565 9.94 52.70 -81.64
CA LYS A 565 9.31 53.80 -80.94
C LYS A 565 8.47 53.31 -79.77
N PHE A 566 8.75 53.79 -78.57
CA PHE A 566 8.02 53.48 -77.33
C PHE A 566 7.20 54.68 -76.87
N CYS A 567 5.97 54.44 -76.43
CA CYS A 567 5.02 55.47 -75.99
C CYS A 567 4.42 55.16 -74.61
N ASN A 568 4.01 56.19 -73.86
CA ASN A 568 3.22 56.10 -72.62
C ASN A 568 1.72 56.28 -72.94
N THR A 569 0.84 55.44 -72.37
CA THR A 569 -0.58 55.31 -72.72
C THR A 569 -1.57 55.56 -71.56
N ASN A 570 -1.19 56.27 -70.50
CA ASN A 570 -2.15 56.72 -69.45
C ASN A 570 -3.36 57.45 -70.11
N ALA A 571 -4.55 56.84 -70.07
CA ALA A 571 -5.54 56.76 -71.17
C ALA A 571 -6.49 57.98 -71.40
N PRO A 572 -7.29 58.02 -72.51
CA PRO A 572 -8.48 57.17 -72.63
C PRO A 572 -8.68 56.50 -74.01
N VAL A 573 -8.95 55.19 -73.96
CA VAL A 573 -9.85 54.45 -74.86
C VAL A 573 -9.51 54.47 -76.37
N PHE A 574 -8.79 53.45 -76.84
CA PHE A 574 -8.84 53.06 -78.27
C PHE A 574 -10.13 52.27 -78.52
N THR A 575 -11.10 52.93 -79.15
CA THR A 575 -12.28 52.27 -79.72
C THR A 575 -12.12 52.14 -81.23
N GLY A 576 -12.13 50.90 -81.71
CA GLY A 576 -12.50 50.57 -83.08
C GLY A 576 -11.35 50.19 -84.01
N LEU A 577 -10.88 48.94 -83.93
CA LEU A 577 -11.07 47.91 -84.97
C LEU A 577 -10.17 46.71 -84.65
N ALA A 578 -10.82 45.56 -84.48
CA ALA A 578 -10.23 44.31 -84.04
C ALA A 578 -9.21 43.76 -85.03
N VAL A 579 -8.04 43.39 -84.51
CA VAL A 579 -7.14 42.41 -85.13
C VAL A 579 -6.93 41.31 -84.07
N LEU A 580 -7.45 40.10 -84.37
CA LEU A 580 -7.13 38.82 -83.70
C LEU A 580 -7.56 38.65 -82.22
N SER A 581 -8.88 38.66 -81.98
CA SER A 581 -9.55 37.83 -80.96
C SER A 581 -8.87 37.64 -79.59
N LEU A 582 -8.60 38.73 -78.86
CA LEU A 582 -8.28 38.67 -77.42
C LEU A 582 -9.15 39.66 -76.64
N THR A 583 -9.94 39.13 -75.70
CA THR A 583 -10.79 39.92 -74.79
C THR A 583 -9.99 40.36 -73.57
N VAL A 584 -10.07 41.63 -73.17
CA VAL A 584 -9.71 42.07 -71.81
C VAL A 584 -10.78 43.00 -71.25
N LEU A 585 -11.12 42.72 -69.99
CA LEU A 585 -12.18 43.28 -69.16
C LEU A 585 -11.89 44.72 -68.67
N SER A 586 -12.99 45.43 -68.41
CA SER A 586 -13.16 46.70 -67.66
C SER A 586 -12.62 46.63 -66.21
N VAL A 587 -12.32 47.69 -65.45
CA VAL A 587 -13.02 48.96 -65.11
C VAL A 587 -12.05 49.89 -64.35
N GLY A 588 -12.37 51.19 -64.25
CA GLY A 588 -12.03 51.98 -63.04
C GLY A 588 -11.42 53.36 -63.28
N SER A 589 -12.24 54.40 -63.12
CA SER A 589 -11.85 55.81 -63.14
C SER A 589 -11.10 56.26 -61.88
N THR A 590 -9.94 56.91 -62.05
CA THR A 590 -9.62 58.25 -61.52
C THR A 590 -8.41 58.74 -62.32
N THR A 591 -8.44 59.98 -62.82
CA THR A 591 -7.33 60.65 -63.50
C THR A 591 -6.07 60.65 -62.63
N PRO A 592 -4.98 59.94 -62.97
CA PRO A 592 -3.68 60.19 -62.38
C PRO A 592 -3.10 61.42 -63.06
N ALA A 593 -2.56 62.35 -62.27
CA ALA A 593 -1.70 63.40 -62.79
C ALA A 593 -0.60 62.78 -63.67
N SER A 594 -0.20 63.48 -64.72
CA SER A 594 0.70 62.97 -65.75
C SER A 594 2.08 62.64 -65.16
N GLN A 595 2.37 61.36 -64.93
CA GLN A 595 3.65 60.88 -64.41
C GLN A 595 4.48 60.23 -65.52
N ASP A 596 5.78 60.55 -65.54
CA ASP A 596 6.78 59.89 -66.38
C ASP A 596 6.84 58.38 -66.05
N ILE A 597 6.98 57.52 -67.07
CA ILE A 597 7.11 56.05 -66.90
C ILE A 597 8.57 55.65 -67.08
N THR A 598 9.17 55.02 -66.06
CA THR A 598 10.49 54.40 -66.19
C THR A 598 10.37 52.96 -66.64
N VAL A 599 10.90 52.64 -67.82
CA VAL A 599 11.06 51.25 -68.32
C VAL A 599 12.37 50.69 -67.75
N PRO A 600 12.34 49.55 -67.03
CA PRO A 600 13.55 48.94 -66.47
C PRO A 600 14.46 48.40 -67.59
N ALA A 601 15.72 48.14 -67.25
CA ALA A 601 16.66 47.55 -68.20
C ALA A 601 16.23 46.10 -68.57
N MET A 602 16.19 45.77 -69.88
CA MET A 602 15.74 44.45 -70.37
C MET A 602 16.26 44.11 -71.78
N ASP A 603 16.11 42.84 -72.21
CA ASP A 603 16.47 42.38 -73.55
C ASP A 603 15.33 42.58 -74.57
N PHE A 604 15.67 42.68 -75.86
CA PHE A 604 14.73 42.75 -76.99
C PHE A 604 15.10 41.75 -78.10
N TYR A 605 14.11 40.98 -78.57
CA TYR A 605 14.23 40.00 -79.65
C TYR A 605 13.67 40.52 -80.98
N PHE A 606 14.43 40.39 -82.05
CA PHE A 606 14.09 40.85 -83.39
C PHE A 606 14.01 39.67 -84.36
N THR A 607 12.94 39.62 -85.17
CA THR A 607 12.88 38.77 -86.37
C THR A 607 12.74 39.65 -87.60
N ILE A 608 13.65 39.50 -88.54
CA ILE A 608 13.70 40.24 -89.79
C ILE A 608 13.37 39.28 -90.94
N ILE A 609 12.39 39.63 -91.75
CA ILE A 609 12.04 38.88 -92.97
C ILE A 609 12.40 39.78 -94.15
N GLN A 610 13.37 39.33 -94.95
CA GLN A 610 14.00 40.11 -96.03
C GLN A 610 13.74 39.53 -97.40
#